data_AF-A0A7G8HAM9-F1
#
_entry.id   AF-A0A7G8HAM9-F1
#
_cell.length_a   1.000
_cell.length_b   1.000
_cell.length_c   1.000
_cell.angle_alpha   90.00
_cell.angle_beta   90.00
_cell.angle_gamma   90.00
#
_symmetry.space_group_name_H-M   'P 1'
#
loop_
_entity.id
_entity.type
_entity.pdbx_description
1 polymer ?
#
loop_
_entity_poly.entity_id
_entity_poly.type
_entity_poly.pdbx_seq_one_letter_code
_entity_poly.pdbx_strand_id
1 'polypeptide(L)'
;MRLFLERFREVGAEEALDEYLHGPEGERFAELWDIYNDEAQRQGLSVWSHTDAAKFVLKSRTCFDDGQLACVAITSGEDADAHDVLTFSVDACWLA
;
A
#
# COMPACT_ATOMS: atom_id res chain seq x y z
N MET A 1 -2.99 -5.13 11.28
CA MET A 1 -2.62 -4.09 10.30
C MET A 1 -3.79 -3.41 9.62
N ARG A 2 -4.76 -4.12 9.01
CA ARG A 2 -5.94 -3.45 8.39
C ARG A 2 -6.69 -2.49 9.35
N LEU A 3 -7.04 -2.96 10.55
CA LEU A 3 -7.75 -2.15 11.56
C LEU A 3 -6.92 -0.96 12.07
N PHE A 4 -5.60 -1.14 12.21
CA PHE A 4 -4.68 -0.05 12.55
C PHE A 4 -4.66 1.02 11.45
N LEU A 5 -4.59 0.63 10.18
CA LEU A 5 -4.58 1.56 9.04
C LEU A 5 -5.92 2.30 8.87
N GLU A 6 -7.03 1.64 9.21
CA GLU A 6 -8.35 2.30 9.27
C GLU A 6 -8.36 3.34 10.39
N ARG A 7 -7.86 2.99 11.58
CA ARG A 7 -7.79 3.91 12.72
C ARG A 7 -6.82 5.08 12.49
N PHE A 8 -5.67 4.80 11.89
CA PHE A 8 -4.70 5.79 11.42
C PHE A 8 -5.35 6.88 10.54
N ARG A 9 -6.32 6.52 9.71
CA ARG A 9 -7.04 7.48 8.85
C ARG A 9 -8.05 8.33 9.60
N GLU A 10 -8.53 7.88 10.75
CA GLU A 10 -9.54 8.57 11.55
C GLU A 10 -8.92 9.54 12.55
N VAL A 11 -7.81 9.14 13.20
CA VAL A 11 -7.18 9.90 14.30
C VAL A 11 -5.76 10.35 14.01
N GLY A 12 -5.18 9.93 12.89
CA GLY A 12 -3.80 10.23 12.53
C GLY A 12 -2.80 9.22 13.09
N ALA A 13 -1.54 9.38 12.67
CA ALA A 13 -0.47 8.41 12.88
C ALA A 13 -0.11 8.20 14.35
N GLU A 14 0.12 9.30 15.06
CA GLU A 14 0.66 9.29 16.42
C GLU A 14 -0.35 8.70 17.40
N GLU A 15 -1.61 9.11 17.29
CA GLU A 15 -2.70 8.68 18.18
C GLU A 15 -3.12 7.22 17.91
N ALA A 16 -3.18 6.79 16.64
CA ALA A 16 -3.45 5.39 16.31
C ALA A 16 -2.30 4.45 16.71
N LEU A 17 -1.05 4.92 16.65
CA LEU A 17 0.11 4.14 17.07
C LEU A 17 0.13 3.97 18.59
N ASP A 18 -0.15 5.02 19.34
CA ASP A 18 -0.25 4.99 20.80
C ASP A 18 -1.38 4.05 21.28
N GLU A 19 -2.56 4.14 20.67
CA GLU A 19 -3.72 3.26 20.97
C GLU A 19 -3.37 1.78 20.79
N TYR A 20 -2.64 1.44 19.74
CA TYR A 20 -2.32 0.04 19.40
C TYR A 20 -1.08 -0.49 20.11
N LEU A 21 -0.07 0.35 20.41
CA LEU A 21 1.11 -0.04 21.18
C LEU A 21 0.78 -0.28 22.66
N HIS A 22 -0.13 0.51 23.22
CA HIS A 22 -0.52 0.39 24.63
C HIS A 22 -1.82 -0.39 24.84
N GLY A 23 -2.40 -0.93 23.76
CA GLY A 23 -3.61 -1.74 23.79
C GLY A 23 -3.36 -3.18 24.30
N PRO A 24 -4.43 -3.97 24.48
CA PRO A 24 -4.36 -5.33 25.01
C PRO A 24 -3.58 -6.33 24.13
N GLU A 25 -3.36 -6.01 22.85
CA GLU A 25 -2.53 -6.79 21.91
C GLU A 25 -1.21 -6.05 21.57
N GLY A 26 -0.77 -5.12 22.43
CA GLY A 26 0.32 -4.18 22.15
C GLY A 26 1.64 -4.83 21.78
N GLU A 27 2.05 -5.89 22.48
CA GLU A 27 3.29 -6.63 22.16
C GLU A 27 3.24 -7.25 20.76
N ARG A 28 2.12 -7.89 20.42
CA ARG A 28 1.93 -8.52 19.11
C ARG A 28 1.83 -7.48 18.00
N PHE A 29 1.23 -6.33 18.28
CA PHE A 29 1.20 -5.22 17.35
C PHE A 29 2.60 -4.65 17.13
N ALA A 30 3.38 -4.45 18.19
CA ALA A 30 4.76 -3.97 18.12
C ALA A 30 5.63 -4.90 17.27
N GLU A 31 5.54 -6.23 17.46
CA GLU A 31 6.28 -7.19 16.62
C GLU A 31 5.91 -7.06 15.13
N LEU A 32 4.61 -6.96 14.81
CA LEU A 32 4.16 -6.80 13.43
C LEU A 32 4.55 -5.44 12.84
N TRP A 33 4.57 -4.40 13.67
CA TRP A 33 4.97 -3.05 13.30
C TRP A 33 6.47 -2.95 13.05
N ASP A 34 7.27 -3.62 13.88
CA ASP A 34 8.71 -3.71 13.73
C ASP A 34 9.07 -4.52 12.49
N ILE A 35 8.40 -5.65 12.22
CA ILE A 35 8.58 -6.40 10.96
C ILE A 35 8.21 -5.53 9.75
N TYR A 36 7.10 -4.81 9.81
CA TYR A 36 6.66 -3.90 8.75
C TYR A 36 7.69 -2.79 8.48
N ASN A 37 8.25 -2.19 9.53
CA ASN A 37 9.27 -1.15 9.41
C ASN A 37 10.65 -1.71 9.01
N ASP A 38 11.03 -2.88 9.51
CA ASP A 38 12.27 -3.57 9.12
C ASP A 38 12.23 -3.94 7.64
N GLU A 39 11.09 -4.41 7.13
CA GLU A 39 10.90 -4.68 5.70
C GLU A 39 10.98 -3.40 4.87
N ALA A 40 10.36 -2.31 5.35
CA ALA A 40 10.45 -1.00 4.69
C ALA A 40 11.88 -0.44 4.68
N GLN A 41 12.60 -0.53 5.79
CA GLN A 41 13.96 0.01 5.95
C GLN A 41 15.04 -0.86 5.30
N ARG A 42 14.92 -2.19 5.33
CA ARG A 42 15.97 -3.09 4.79
C ARG A 42 15.90 -3.27 3.29
N GLN A 43 14.70 -3.16 2.69
CA GLN A 43 14.55 -3.42 1.26
C GLN A 43 14.43 -2.16 0.42
N GLY A 44 14.18 -0.98 1.02
CA GLY A 44 13.96 0.25 0.26
C GLY A 44 12.86 0.09 -0.78
N LEU A 45 11.88 -0.78 -0.53
CA LEU A 45 10.87 -1.17 -1.51
C LEU A 45 9.58 -0.39 -1.27
N SER A 46 8.96 0.00 -2.37
CA SER A 46 7.55 0.39 -2.43
C SER A 46 6.69 -0.73 -1.83
N VAL A 47 6.41 -0.68 -0.53
CA VAL A 47 5.46 -1.61 0.08
C VAL A 47 4.12 -1.27 -0.52
N TRP A 48 3.59 -2.19 -1.33
CA TRP A 48 2.29 -2.03 -1.97
C TRP A 48 1.24 -1.85 -0.88
N SER A 49 0.82 -0.61 -0.65
CA SER A 49 -0.07 -0.31 0.45
C SER A 49 -1.44 -0.96 0.21
N HIS A 50 -2.23 -1.14 1.27
CA HIS A 50 -3.61 -1.60 1.12
C HIS A 50 -4.41 -0.72 0.16
N THR A 51 -4.14 0.59 0.17
CA THR A 51 -4.76 1.56 -0.74
C THR A 51 -4.38 1.30 -2.19
N ASP A 52 -3.11 1.03 -2.46
CA ASP A 52 -2.62 0.80 -3.82
C ASP A 52 -3.09 -0.56 -4.35
N ALA A 53 -3.21 -1.58 -3.49
CA ALA A 53 -3.80 -2.86 -3.84
C ALA A 53 -5.28 -2.71 -4.21
N ALA A 54 -6.04 -1.95 -3.41
CA ALA A 54 -7.44 -1.66 -3.69
C ALA A 54 -7.61 -0.86 -5.00
N LYS A 55 -6.78 0.16 -5.24
CA LYS A 55 -6.78 0.94 -6.49
C LYS A 55 -6.54 0.06 -7.71
N PHE A 56 -5.57 -0.86 -7.63
CA PHE A 56 -5.29 -1.80 -8.72
C PHE A 56 -6.47 -2.75 -8.99
N VAL A 57 -7.08 -3.31 -7.96
CA VAL A 57 -8.26 -4.19 -8.12
C VAL A 57 -9.44 -3.44 -8.74
N LEU A 58 -9.68 -2.20 -8.34
CA LEU A 58 -10.75 -1.38 -8.94
C LEU A 58 -10.46 -1.07 -10.41
N LYS A 59 -9.20 -0.69 -10.73
CA LYS A 59 -8.78 -0.39 -12.09
C LYS A 59 -8.83 -1.63 -12.99
N SER A 60 -8.42 -2.80 -12.49
CA SER A 60 -8.43 -4.05 -13.27
C SER A 60 -9.82 -4.50 -13.68
N ARG A 61 -10.83 -4.29 -12.81
CA ARG A 61 -12.23 -4.49 -13.17
C ARG A 61 -12.65 -3.58 -14.33
N THR A 62 -12.37 -2.28 -14.22
CA THR A 62 -12.70 -1.31 -15.29
C THR A 62 -11.98 -1.62 -16.59
N CYS A 63 -10.69 -1.98 -16.52
CA CYS A 63 -9.93 -2.35 -17.72
C CYS A 63 -10.53 -3.57 -18.42
N PHE A 64 -10.99 -4.58 -17.67
CA PHE A 64 -11.62 -5.75 -18.27
C PHE A 64 -12.89 -5.37 -19.05
N ASP A 65 -13.74 -4.52 -18.46
CA ASP A 65 -14.96 -4.06 -19.11
C ASP A 65 -14.65 -3.23 -20.38
N ASP A 66 -13.54 -2.50 -20.38
CA ASP A 66 -13.10 -1.63 -21.48
C ASP A 66 -12.19 -2.33 -22.51
N GLY A 67 -11.91 -3.63 -22.37
CA GLY A 67 -10.98 -4.37 -23.25
C GLY A 67 -9.53 -3.90 -23.13
N GLN A 68 -9.14 -3.35 -21.99
CA GLN A 68 -7.81 -2.85 -21.67
C GLN A 68 -7.07 -3.79 -20.70
N LEU A 69 -5.77 -3.57 -20.55
CA LEU A 69 -4.95 -4.16 -19.50
C LEU A 69 -4.76 -3.17 -18.35
N ALA A 70 -4.89 -3.64 -17.11
CA ALA A 70 -4.44 -2.90 -15.94
C ALA A 70 -2.96 -3.17 -15.68
N CYS A 71 -2.18 -2.11 -15.46
CA CYS A 71 -0.75 -2.17 -15.24
C CYS A 71 -0.36 -1.44 -13.95
N VAL A 72 0.74 -1.90 -13.35
CA VAL A 72 1.39 -1.25 -12.21
C VAL A 72 2.78 -0.84 -12.64
N ALA A 73 3.17 0.39 -12.31
CA ALA A 73 4.55 0.86 -12.41
C ALA A 73 5.03 1.28 -11.02
N ILE A 74 6.29 0.94 -10.73
CA ILE A 74 7.01 1.39 -9.55
C ILE A 74 8.00 2.45 -10.04
N THR A 75 7.87 3.68 -9.57
CA THR A 75 8.75 4.79 -9.95
C THR A 75 9.63 5.20 -8.77
N SER A 76 10.79 5.79 -9.03
CA SER A 76 11.54 6.51 -8.01
C SER A 76 10.80 7.80 -7.65
N GLY A 77 10.57 8.03 -6.36
CA GLY A 77 9.99 9.26 -5.80
C GLY A 77 11.00 10.40 -5.72
N GLU A 78 10.62 11.52 -5.09
CA GLU A 78 11.47 12.72 -4.97
C GLU A 78 12.68 12.51 -4.05
N ASP A 79 12.60 11.60 -3.09
CA ASP A 79 13.71 11.21 -2.22
C ASP A 79 14.41 9.93 -2.73
N ALA A 80 15.72 9.82 -2.51
CA ALA A 80 16.55 8.73 -3.04
C ALA A 80 16.12 7.31 -2.61
N ASP A 81 15.33 7.22 -1.53
CA ASP A 81 14.80 5.98 -0.95
C ASP A 81 13.27 5.88 -1.06
N ALA A 82 12.62 6.83 -1.74
CA ALA A 82 11.18 6.81 -1.97
C ALA A 82 10.85 6.15 -3.31
N HIS A 83 9.81 5.32 -3.33
CA HIS A 83 9.25 4.75 -4.55
C HIS A 83 7.73 4.91 -4.57
N ASP A 84 7.18 5.35 -5.70
CA ASP A 84 5.74 5.52 -5.90
C ASP A 84 5.14 4.35 -6.68
N VAL A 85 3.90 3.97 -6.33
CA VAL A 85 3.12 2.94 -7.05
C VAL A 85 2.06 3.62 -7.90
N LEU A 86 2.20 3.51 -9.21
CA LEU A 86 1.24 4.01 -10.20
C LEU A 86 0.40 2.87 -10.74
N THR A 87 -0.92 3.06 -10.73
CA THR A 87 -1.89 2.15 -11.36
C THR A 87 -2.48 2.82 -12.60
N PHE A 88 -2.35 2.20 -13.77
CA PHE A 88 -2.81 2.76 -15.04
C PHE A 88 -3.39 1.69 -15.97
N SER A 89 -3.93 2.12 -17.11
CA SER A 89 -4.46 1.22 -18.13
C SER A 89 -3.76 1.40 -19.47
N VAL A 90 -3.64 0.29 -20.20
CA VAL A 90 -3.10 0.25 -21.57
C VAL A 90 -4.14 -0.44 -22.45
N ASP A 91 -4.45 0.16 -23.59
CA ASP A 91 -5.35 -0.45 -24.57
C ASP A 91 -4.80 -1.81 -25.01
N ALA A 92 -5.61 -2.87 -25.04
CA ALA A 92 -5.17 -4.20 -25.44
C ALA A 92 -5.30 -4.44 -26.96
N CYS A 93 -5.64 -3.40 -27.73
CA CYS A 93 -5.77 -3.49 -29.19
C CYS A 93 -4.53 -4.01 -29.93
N TRP A 94 -3.34 -3.97 -29.32
CA TRP A 94 -2.09 -4.52 -29.85
C TRP A 94 -1.83 -6.01 -29.50
N LEU A 95 -2.70 -6.63 -28.69
CA LEU A 95 -2.66 -8.06 -28.33
C LEU A 95 -3.59 -8.93 -29.18
N ALA A 96 -4.33 -8.31 -30.11
CA ALA A 96 -5.28 -8.97 -31.01
C ALA A 96 -4.63 -9.43 -32.33
#